data_AF-A0A7I0JEP9-F1
#
_entry.id   AF-A0A7I0JEP9-F1
#
_cell.length_a   1.000
_cell.length_b   1.000
_cell.length_c   1.000
_cell.angle_alpha   90.00
_cell.angle_beta   90.00
_cell.angle_gamma   90.00
#
_symmetry.space_group_name_H-M   'P 1'
#
loop_
_entity.id
_entity.type
_entity.pdbx_description
1 polymer ?
#
loop_
_entity_poly.entity_id
_entity_poly.type
_entity_poly.pdbx_seq_one_letter_code
_entity_poly.pdbx_strand_id
1 'polypeptide(L)'
;EVSRSVMKQLGVNMIGSASANGISYSTASAPAFGLGKPLSQATGLLLGDGAGNGIQTYINAMEQSGVMKTLAEPTLTAVSGEKATFKVGGEYNLAASRSSNVSTDNQTGLTTYSFDKIEYGIGLEF
;
A
#
# COMPACT_ATOMS: atom_id res chain seq x y z
N GLU A 1 3.10 -20.19 -12.81
CA GLU A 1 1.93 -19.35 -13.18
C GLU A 1 2.41 -17.98 -13.65
N VAL A 2 1.75 -17.36 -14.64
CA VAL A 2 2.13 -16.02 -15.13
C VAL A 2 1.00 -15.06 -14.76
N SER A 3 1.29 -14.09 -13.92
CA SER A 3 0.37 -12.99 -13.62
C SER A 3 0.80 -11.75 -14.39
N ARG A 4 -0.15 -11.15 -15.12
CA ARG A 4 0.05 -9.90 -15.86
C ARG A 4 -0.94 -8.87 -15.34
N SER A 5 -0.44 -7.74 -14.86
CA SER A 5 -1.26 -6.58 -14.54
C SER A 5 -0.86 -5.41 -15.44
N VAL A 6 -1.87 -4.74 -15.99
CA VAL A 6 -1.69 -3.52 -16.78
C VAL A 6 -2.68 -2.50 -16.25
N MET A 7 -2.17 -1.40 -15.74
CA MET A 7 -2.97 -0.26 -15.31
C MET A 7 -2.64 0.93 -16.20
N LYS A 8 -3.68 1.49 -16.80
CA LYS A 8 -3.61 2.71 -17.59
C LYS A 8 -4.54 3.71 -16.96
N GLN A 9 -4.01 4.85 -16.58
CA GLN A 9 -4.79 5.93 -16.00
C GLN A 9 -4.42 7.25 -16.70
N LEU A 10 -5.43 7.87 -17.28
CA LEU A 10 -5.39 9.27 -17.68
C LEU A 10 -6.45 9.99 -16.87
N GLY A 11 -6.06 11.04 -16.15
CA GLY A 11 -6.98 11.81 -15.32
C GLY A 11 -6.57 13.27 -15.24
N VAL A 12 -7.56 14.13 -15.12
CA VAL A 12 -7.38 15.55 -14.83
C VAL A 12 -7.84 15.79 -13.41
N ASN A 13 -7.06 16.54 -12.67
CA ASN A 13 -7.38 16.91 -11.30
C ASN A 13 -7.31 18.41 -11.15
N MET A 14 -8.13 18.91 -10.24
CA MET A 14 -8.35 20.33 -10.04
C MET A 14 -8.42 20.64 -8.56
N ILE A 15 -7.67 21.65 -8.13
CA ILE A 15 -7.72 22.25 -6.80
C ILE A 15 -8.20 23.68 -6.98
N GLY A 16 -9.37 24.01 -6.45
CA GLY A 16 -9.86 25.38 -6.38
C GLY A 16 -9.63 25.94 -4.99
N SER A 17 -9.09 27.15 -4.90
CA SER A 17 -9.02 27.92 -3.66
C SER A 17 -9.71 29.27 -3.87
N ALA A 18 -10.42 29.73 -2.84
CA ALA A 18 -11.00 31.06 -2.81
C ALA A 18 -10.93 31.63 -1.40
N SER A 19 -10.76 32.93 -1.25
CA SER A 19 -10.80 33.62 0.02
C SER A 19 -11.66 34.88 -0.09
N ALA A 20 -12.53 35.09 0.90
CA ALA A 20 -13.37 36.28 0.99
C ALA A 20 -13.45 36.71 2.44
N ASN A 21 -13.18 38.00 2.71
CA ASN A 21 -13.26 38.60 4.04
C ASN A 21 -12.50 37.81 5.14
N GLY A 22 -11.33 37.28 4.81
CA GLY A 22 -10.49 36.51 5.74
C GLY A 22 -10.91 35.04 5.94
N ILE A 23 -11.95 34.57 5.24
CA ILE A 23 -12.39 33.17 5.24
C ILE A 23 -11.87 32.51 3.96
N SER A 24 -11.22 31.36 4.10
CA SER A 24 -10.68 30.58 2.98
C SER A 24 -11.52 29.33 2.72
N TYR A 25 -11.78 29.06 1.44
CA TYR A 25 -12.46 27.90 0.89
C TYR A 25 -11.48 27.13 0.00
N SER A 26 -11.55 25.81 0.04
CA SER A 26 -10.83 24.97 -0.91
C SER A 26 -11.69 23.81 -1.36
N THR A 27 -11.54 23.43 -2.62
CA THR A 27 -12.14 22.26 -3.23
C THR A 27 -11.05 21.49 -3.96
N ALA A 28 -11.10 20.17 -3.92
CA ALA A 28 -10.15 19.32 -4.63
C ALA A 28 -10.90 18.17 -5.29
N SER A 29 -10.61 17.94 -6.57
CA SER A 29 -10.95 16.73 -7.28
C SER A 29 -9.71 15.84 -7.35
N ALA A 30 -9.89 14.56 -7.04
CA ALA A 30 -8.84 13.54 -7.07
C ALA A 30 -9.36 12.33 -7.86
N PRO A 31 -8.47 11.53 -8.48
CA PRO A 31 -8.91 10.34 -9.18
C PRO A 31 -9.33 9.27 -8.16
N ALA A 32 -10.33 8.46 -8.50
CA ALA A 32 -10.93 7.46 -7.61
C ALA A 32 -9.91 6.49 -6.97
N PHE A 33 -8.79 6.23 -7.65
CA PHE A 33 -7.77 5.28 -7.21
C PHE A 33 -6.62 5.93 -6.44
N GLY A 34 -6.62 7.26 -6.22
CA GLY A 34 -5.59 7.96 -5.45
C GLY A 34 -4.16 7.92 -6.03
N LEU A 35 -3.95 7.24 -7.17
CA LEU A 35 -2.69 7.18 -7.88
C LEU A 35 -2.44 8.48 -8.65
N GLY A 36 -1.21 9.02 -8.50
CA GLY A 36 -0.76 10.21 -9.22
C GLY A 36 -1.02 11.55 -8.53
N LYS A 37 -1.27 11.61 -7.22
CA LYS A 37 -1.35 12.92 -6.53
C LYS A 37 -0.06 13.71 -6.80
N PRO A 38 -0.14 15.00 -7.17
CA PRO A 38 1.01 15.76 -7.54
C PRO A 38 1.87 15.96 -6.30
N LEU A 39 3.16 15.69 -6.41
CA LEU A 39 4.12 15.85 -5.31
C LEU A 39 4.25 17.33 -4.89
N SER A 40 3.84 18.25 -5.76
CA SER A 40 3.86 19.69 -5.53
C SER A 40 2.69 20.38 -6.24
N GLN A 41 2.11 21.41 -5.61
CA GLN A 41 1.17 22.33 -6.25
C GLN A 41 1.82 23.08 -7.43
N ALA A 42 3.15 23.13 -7.55
CA ALA A 42 3.81 23.93 -8.59
C ALA A 42 3.67 23.35 -10.02
N THR A 43 3.22 22.11 -10.17
CA THR A 43 3.18 21.43 -11.48
C THR A 43 1.87 21.65 -12.25
N GLY A 44 0.93 22.40 -11.69
CA GLY A 44 -0.38 22.67 -12.28
C GLY A 44 -0.50 24.06 -12.91
N LEU A 45 -1.31 24.17 -13.96
CA LEU A 45 -1.71 25.45 -14.52
C LEU A 45 -2.62 26.15 -13.51
N LEU A 46 -2.20 27.32 -13.01
CA LEU A 46 -2.98 28.17 -12.12
C LEU A 46 -3.74 29.22 -12.93
N LEU A 47 -5.07 29.23 -12.81
CA LEU A 47 -5.94 30.27 -13.33
C LEU A 47 -6.52 31.02 -12.14
N GLY A 48 -5.99 32.19 -11.81
CA GLY A 48 -6.39 32.93 -10.61
C GLY A 48 -5.60 34.22 -10.40
N ASP A 49 -5.92 34.92 -9.32
CA ASP A 49 -5.33 36.22 -8.97
C ASP A 49 -3.93 36.10 -8.32
N GLY A 50 -3.47 34.88 -8.05
CA GLY A 50 -2.19 34.61 -7.39
C GLY A 50 -2.16 34.98 -5.90
N ALA A 51 -3.26 35.49 -5.34
CA ALA A 51 -3.41 35.96 -3.96
C ALA A 51 -4.28 35.01 -3.10
N GLY A 52 -4.51 33.78 -3.57
CA GLY A 52 -5.29 32.75 -2.89
C GLY A 52 -6.62 32.44 -3.55
N ASN A 53 -7.03 33.19 -4.58
CA ASN A 53 -8.18 32.85 -5.41
C ASN A 53 -7.71 32.27 -6.74
N GLY A 54 -8.04 31.02 -6.99
CA GLY A 54 -7.69 30.41 -8.26
C GLY A 54 -8.03 28.95 -8.36
N ILE A 55 -8.04 28.49 -9.59
CA ILE A 55 -8.22 27.10 -9.96
C ILE A 55 -6.89 26.61 -10.49
N GLN A 56 -6.29 25.66 -9.78
CA GLN A 56 -5.12 24.94 -10.23
C GLN A 56 -5.52 23.61 -10.85
N THR A 57 -5.05 23.33 -12.05
CA THR A 57 -5.34 22.09 -12.77
C THR A 57 -4.05 21.36 -13.12
N TYR A 58 -4.07 20.02 -13.03
CA TYR A 58 -2.95 19.19 -13.44
C TYR A 58 -3.43 17.92 -14.14
N ILE A 59 -2.67 17.50 -15.14
CA ILE A 59 -2.95 16.31 -15.95
C ILE A 59 -2.02 15.20 -15.51
N ASN A 60 -2.60 14.04 -15.19
CA ASN A 60 -1.88 12.84 -14.81
C ASN A 60 -2.06 11.77 -15.88
N ALA A 61 -0.97 11.34 -16.48
CA ALA A 61 -0.93 10.20 -17.38
C ALA A 61 0.05 9.16 -16.81
N MET A 62 -0.46 8.03 -16.33
CA MET A 62 0.34 6.94 -15.77
C MET A 62 0.00 5.64 -16.49
N GLU A 63 1.04 4.94 -16.93
CA GLU A 63 0.96 3.57 -17.40
C GLU A 63 1.89 2.70 -16.54
N GLN A 64 1.32 1.69 -15.89
CA GLN A 64 2.06 0.70 -15.12
C GLN A 64 1.79 -0.68 -15.72
N SER A 65 2.84 -1.33 -16.21
CA SER A 65 2.79 -2.71 -16.69
C SER A 65 3.71 -3.57 -15.84
N GLY A 66 3.15 -4.62 -15.24
CA GLY A 66 3.87 -5.62 -14.46
C GLY A 66 3.62 -7.03 -14.99
N VAL A 67 4.68 -7.81 -15.12
CA VAL A 67 4.60 -9.25 -15.39
C VAL A 67 5.38 -9.98 -14.31
N MET A 68 4.74 -10.95 -13.67
CA MET A 68 5.37 -11.84 -12.71
C MET A 68 5.19 -13.28 -13.18
N LYS A 69 6.26 -14.07 -13.10
CA LYS A 69 6.23 -15.50 -13.43
C LYS A 69 6.73 -16.29 -12.22
N THR A 70 5.87 -17.16 -11.68
CA THR A 70 6.27 -18.16 -10.68
C THR A 70 6.79 -19.40 -11.40
N LEU A 71 8.04 -19.80 -11.10
CA LEU A 71 8.79 -20.87 -11.78
C LEU A 71 9.12 -22.08 -10.88
N ALA A 72 8.43 -22.23 -9.75
CA ALA A 72 8.80 -23.31 -8.85
C ALA A 72 8.34 -24.67 -9.37
N GLU A 73 9.29 -25.58 -9.56
CA GLU A 73 9.07 -27.01 -9.86
C GLU A 73 9.54 -27.83 -8.64
N PRO A 74 8.67 -28.14 -7.67
CA PRO A 74 9.06 -28.94 -6.51
C PRO A 74 9.13 -30.43 -6.89
N THR A 75 10.21 -31.11 -6.51
CA THR A 75 10.37 -32.56 -6.72
C THR A 75 10.68 -33.24 -5.39
N LEU A 76 9.99 -34.34 -5.09
CA LEU A 76 10.19 -35.16 -3.89
C LEU A 76 10.35 -36.63 -4.29
N THR A 77 11.41 -37.28 -3.79
CA THR A 77 11.58 -38.75 -3.91
C THR A 77 11.29 -39.36 -2.56
N ALA A 78 10.33 -40.31 -2.49
CA ALA A 78 9.90 -40.96 -1.26
C ALA A 78 10.04 -42.49 -1.36
N VAL A 79 10.20 -43.15 -0.22
CA VAL A 79 10.25 -44.62 -0.10
C VAL A 79 8.83 -45.14 0.16
N SER A 80 8.46 -46.23 -0.49
CA SER A 80 7.11 -46.83 -0.37
C SER A 80 6.82 -47.25 1.07
N GLY A 81 5.85 -46.58 1.71
CA GLY A 81 5.38 -46.88 3.07
C GLY A 81 5.78 -45.88 4.14
N GLU A 82 6.54 -44.83 3.81
CA GLU A 82 6.99 -43.82 4.76
C GLU A 82 6.56 -42.41 4.34
N LYS A 83 6.07 -41.60 5.29
CA LYS A 83 5.59 -40.24 5.05
C LYS A 83 6.78 -39.35 4.66
N ALA A 84 6.71 -38.72 3.50
CA ALA A 84 7.72 -37.77 3.04
C ALA A 84 7.13 -36.35 2.97
N THR A 85 7.81 -35.40 3.62
CA THR A 85 7.41 -33.98 3.60
C THR A 85 8.51 -33.13 2.98
N PHE A 86 8.12 -32.30 2.02
CA PHE A 86 8.97 -31.28 1.43
C PHE A 86 8.32 -29.94 1.70
N LYS A 87 9.01 -29.05 2.42
CA LYS A 87 8.55 -27.68 2.68
C LYS A 87 9.67 -26.73 2.34
N VAL A 88 9.43 -25.81 1.40
CA VAL A 88 10.38 -24.77 1.01
C VAL A 88 9.68 -23.43 1.04
N GLY A 89 10.22 -22.48 1.80
CA GLY A 89 9.53 -21.25 2.12
C GLY A 89 10.22 -20.46 3.23
N GLY A 90 9.52 -19.48 3.78
CA GLY A 90 9.97 -18.70 4.92
C GLY A 90 8.84 -18.45 5.91
N GLU A 91 9.19 -17.81 7.03
CA GLU A 91 8.23 -17.35 8.04
C GLU A 91 8.09 -15.83 7.97
N TYR A 92 6.86 -15.33 8.07
CA TYR A 92 6.58 -13.92 8.26
C TYR A 92 5.92 -13.68 9.62
N ASN A 93 6.48 -12.78 10.42
CA ASN A 93 5.94 -12.42 11.73
C ASN A 93 4.98 -11.24 11.59
N LEU A 94 3.70 -11.44 11.91
CA LEU A 94 2.74 -10.35 12.09
C LEU A 94 2.68 -9.95 13.56
N ALA A 95 2.72 -8.66 13.84
CA ALA A 95 2.37 -8.17 15.17
C ALA A 95 0.85 -8.34 15.36
N ALA A 96 0.46 -9.35 16.15
CA ALA A 96 -0.92 -9.74 16.31
C ALA A 96 -1.65 -8.93 17.39
N SER A 97 -0.93 -8.60 18.47
CA SER A 97 -1.48 -7.77 19.53
C SER A 97 -0.40 -7.00 20.27
N ARG A 98 -0.80 -5.84 20.79
CA ARG A 98 0.01 -4.99 21.66
C ARG A 98 -0.74 -4.83 22.96
N SER A 99 -0.22 -5.39 24.04
CA SER A 99 -0.77 -5.21 25.38
C SER A 99 0.10 -4.23 26.16
N SER A 100 -0.52 -3.23 26.75
CA SER A 100 0.12 -2.32 27.69
C SER A 100 -0.48 -2.58 29.06
N ASN A 101 0.20 -3.38 29.87
CA ASN A 101 -0.26 -3.66 31.23
C ASN A 101 0.12 -2.46 32.10
N VAL A 102 -0.86 -1.64 32.46
CA VAL A 102 -0.65 -0.50 33.36
C VAL A 102 -0.91 -0.98 34.78
N SER A 103 0.13 -1.04 35.61
CA SER A 103 -0.05 -1.19 37.06
C SER A 103 -0.64 0.11 37.60
N THR A 104 -1.63 0.02 38.50
CA THR A 104 -2.26 1.17 39.18
C THR A 104 -1.22 2.06 39.89
N ASP A 105 -0.04 1.53 40.19
CA ASP A 105 1.16 2.26 40.67
C ASP A 105 2.13 2.60 39.52
N ASN A 106 1.61 3.23 38.48
CA ASN A 106 2.20 4.36 37.76
C ASN A 106 3.74 4.46 37.55
N GLN A 107 4.49 3.40 37.21
CA GLN A 107 5.91 3.60 36.79
C GLN A 107 6.51 2.83 35.62
N THR A 108 5.90 1.82 34.99
CA THR A 108 6.32 1.45 33.61
C THR A 108 5.29 0.48 33.01
N GLY A 109 4.48 0.95 32.07
CA GLY A 109 3.64 0.06 31.27
C GLY A 109 4.53 -0.73 30.32
N LEU A 110 4.89 -1.96 30.69
CA LEU A 110 5.65 -2.85 29.81
C LEU A 110 4.76 -3.12 28.59
N THR A 111 5.17 -2.59 27.44
CA THR A 111 4.49 -2.85 26.18
C THR A 111 4.95 -4.20 25.68
N THR A 112 4.10 -5.22 25.82
CA THR A 112 4.37 -6.56 25.29
C THR A 112 3.74 -6.65 23.90
N TYR A 113 4.57 -6.99 22.92
CA TYR A 113 4.13 -7.33 21.56
C TYR A 113 4.00 -8.85 21.45
N SER A 114 2.85 -9.32 20.99
CA SER A 114 2.67 -10.70 20.54
C SER A 114 2.87 -10.77 19.04
N PHE A 115 3.64 -11.74 18.58
CA PHE A 115 3.89 -11.98 17.16
C PHE A 115 3.31 -13.33 16.75
N ASP A 116 2.46 -13.32 15.72
CA ASP A 116 1.94 -14.52 15.08
C ASP A 116 2.82 -14.85 13.87
N LYS A 117 3.19 -16.12 13.73
CA LYS A 117 4.00 -16.62 12.61
C LYS A 117 3.10 -17.16 11.51
N ILE A 118 3.27 -16.63 10.31
CA ILE A 118 2.63 -17.14 9.10
C ILE A 118 3.72 -17.75 8.21
N GLU A 119 3.63 -19.06 7.97
CA GLU A 119 4.49 -19.77 7.04
C GLU A 119 4.01 -19.53 5.60
N TYR A 120 4.93 -19.25 4.68
CA TYR A 120 4.64 -19.16 3.25
C TYR A 120 5.65 -20.00 2.47
N GLY A 121 5.20 -20.64 1.39
CA GLY A 121 6.08 -21.51 0.62
C GLY A 121 5.31 -22.56 -0.15
N ILE A 122 6.06 -23.55 -0.63
CA ILE A 122 5.55 -24.71 -1.36
C ILE A 122 5.75 -25.94 -0.49
N GLY A 123 4.66 -26.67 -0.26
CA GLY A 123 4.63 -27.91 0.49
C GLY A 123 4.22 -29.08 -0.40
N LEU A 124 4.95 -30.20 -0.31
CA LEU A 124 4.50 -31.51 -0.79
C LEU A 124 4.45 -32.46 0.40
N GLU A 125 3.37 -33.19 0.56
CA GLU A 125 3.25 -34.27 1.53
C GLU A 125 2.77 -35.53 0.80
N PHE A 126 3.50 -36.64 0.97
CA PHE A 126 3.18 -37.97 0.43
C PHE A 126 3.18 -39.00 1.57
#